data_AF-A0A846GGL9-F1
#
_entry.id   AF-A0A846GGL9-F1
#
_cell.length_a   1.000
_cell.length_b   1.000
_cell.length_c   1.000
_cell.angle_alpha   90.00
_cell.angle_beta   90.00
_cell.angle_gamma   90.00
#
_symmetry.space_group_name_H-M   'P 1'
#
loop_
_entity.id
_entity.type
_entity.pdbx_description
1 polymer ?
#
loop_
_entity_poly.entity_id
_entity_poly.type
_entity_poly.pdbx_seq_one_letter_code
_entity_poly.pdbx_strand_id
1 'polypeptide(L)'
;SHNNADADIGAFYAQNLTQGIGIGYNRIEAIGSNTDQDINLIPKGNGELIVDGIVRAKDAFRPSTNDWEIARNGENLEIREPEESNKVWARFTDDESFHLIGTPNLLVDGEIRAGNSDIYFTKTNHNHTGIGNADGYAAIENAANHDALMILGRSGTSVGRQVKLWDYLKVHGSVSITNSLYVGSLPYRDDRNVQWDDSTKQICYDNSSARSKENIISLEDDFSKILTVEPKTYTRPNHPNRWEIGYIAEELHEIGLNKLVYYDQQGLPEAINYRKISMYLVEVIKDMAHKSSNYEQRINQLELQLNQLVSDD
;
A
#
# COMPACT_ATOMS: atom_id res chain seq x y z
N SER A 1 20.42 -79.57 -6.25
CA SER A 1 20.58 -78.92 -7.57
C SER A 1 20.21 -77.46 -7.43
N HIS A 2 21.08 -76.53 -7.80
CA HIS A 2 20.86 -75.07 -7.67
C HIS A 2 20.10 -74.52 -8.89
N ASN A 3 18.99 -75.17 -9.26
CA ASN A 3 18.16 -74.79 -10.41
C ASN A 3 16.66 -74.86 -10.08
N ASN A 4 16.29 -74.56 -8.82
CA ASN A 4 14.92 -74.29 -8.43
C ASN A 4 14.67 -72.77 -8.51
N ALA A 5 13.43 -72.38 -8.82
CA ALA A 5 13.03 -70.97 -8.92
C ALA A 5 13.37 -70.15 -7.65
N ASP A 6 13.40 -70.81 -6.49
CA ASP A 6 13.73 -70.21 -5.19
C ASP A 6 15.03 -70.74 -4.57
N ALA A 7 15.91 -71.39 -5.35
CA ALA A 7 17.13 -72.00 -4.80
C ALA A 7 18.03 -70.94 -4.14
N ASP A 8 18.24 -71.08 -2.82
CA ASP A 8 19.25 -70.31 -2.11
C ASP A 8 20.65 -70.67 -2.65
N ILE A 9 21.46 -69.65 -2.93
CA ILE A 9 22.90 -69.79 -3.16
C ILE A 9 23.58 -70.22 -1.86
N GLY A 10 23.13 -69.69 -0.71
CA GLY A 10 23.56 -70.12 0.61
C GLY A 10 22.59 -69.71 1.71
N ALA A 11 22.49 -70.56 2.75
CA ALA A 11 21.68 -70.32 3.93
C ALA A 11 22.55 -70.51 5.19
N PHE A 12 22.56 -69.50 6.06
CA PHE A 12 23.34 -69.50 7.30
C PHE A 12 22.39 -69.38 8.49
N TYR A 13 22.24 -70.46 9.26
CA TYR A 13 21.37 -70.50 10.42
C TYR A 13 22.13 -70.27 11.73
N ALA A 14 21.45 -69.64 12.68
CA ALA A 14 21.86 -69.44 14.05
C ALA A 14 20.71 -69.82 15.01
N GLN A 15 20.99 -69.82 16.31
CA GLN A 15 20.00 -70.03 17.38
C GLN A 15 19.09 -71.25 17.16
N ASN A 16 19.65 -72.44 16.94
CA ASN A 16 18.86 -73.66 16.72
C ASN A 16 17.84 -73.52 15.57
N LEU A 17 18.25 -72.89 14.46
CA LEU A 17 17.45 -72.68 13.24
C LEU A 17 16.33 -71.63 13.37
N THR A 18 16.28 -70.88 14.48
CA THR A 18 15.23 -69.86 14.65
C THR A 18 15.55 -68.54 13.94
N GLN A 19 16.82 -68.28 13.62
CA GLN A 19 17.30 -67.07 12.94
C GLN A 19 18.35 -67.41 11.89
N GLY A 20 18.55 -66.53 10.92
CA GLY A 20 19.55 -66.73 9.88
C GLY A 20 19.49 -65.71 8.75
N ILE A 21 20.41 -65.84 7.79
CA ILE A 21 20.44 -65.06 6.55
C ILE A 21 20.47 -66.02 5.36
N GLY A 22 19.52 -65.82 4.45
CA GLY A 22 19.46 -66.46 3.14
C GLY A 22 20.02 -65.55 2.06
N ILE A 23 20.81 -66.11 1.15
CA ILE A 23 21.34 -65.42 -0.04
C ILE A 23 20.84 -66.20 -1.26
N GLY A 24 19.90 -65.62 -2.01
CA GLY A 24 19.41 -66.14 -3.28
C GLY A 24 20.10 -65.48 -4.48
N TYR A 25 19.65 -65.79 -5.70
CA TYR A 25 20.23 -65.23 -6.92
C TYR A 25 20.01 -63.72 -7.08
N ASN A 26 18.95 -63.18 -6.48
CA ASN A 26 18.55 -61.77 -6.53
C ASN A 26 17.95 -61.25 -5.21
N ARG A 27 18.17 -61.95 -4.10
CA ARG A 27 17.61 -61.57 -2.79
C ARG A 27 18.59 -61.87 -1.65
N ILE A 28 18.52 -61.05 -0.61
CA ILE A 28 19.10 -61.32 0.70
C ILE A 28 17.97 -61.13 1.70
N GLU A 29 17.70 -62.13 2.54
CA GLU A 29 16.55 -62.11 3.45
C GLU A 29 16.87 -62.76 4.80
N ALA A 30 16.11 -62.37 5.83
CA ALA A 30 16.11 -63.07 7.10
C ALA A 30 15.35 -64.40 6.95
N ILE A 31 15.91 -65.48 7.46
CA ILE A 31 15.34 -66.84 7.41
C ILE A 31 15.28 -67.45 8.81
N GLY A 32 14.43 -68.45 9.02
CA GLY A 32 14.22 -69.09 10.32
C GLY A 32 12.77 -69.01 10.77
N SER A 33 12.50 -69.40 12.01
CA SER A 33 11.15 -69.42 12.58
C SER A 33 10.72 -68.14 13.29
N ASN A 34 11.63 -67.17 13.48
CA ASN A 34 11.29 -65.88 14.08
C ASN A 34 10.46 -65.02 13.12
N THR A 35 9.48 -64.31 13.67
CA THR A 35 8.58 -63.42 12.90
C THR A 35 9.24 -62.11 12.51
N ASP A 36 10.06 -61.56 13.40
CA ASP A 36 10.67 -60.24 13.27
C ASP A 36 12.19 -60.37 13.43
N GLN A 37 12.93 -59.94 12.42
CA GLN A 37 14.38 -59.94 12.43
C GLN A 37 14.90 -58.85 11.48
N ASP A 38 15.71 -57.95 12.02
CA ASP A 38 16.39 -56.93 11.21
C ASP A 38 17.55 -57.54 10.42
N ILE A 39 17.79 -57.00 9.22
CA ILE A 39 19.02 -57.25 8.45
C ILE A 39 19.90 -56.03 8.58
N ASN A 40 20.95 -56.15 9.39
CA ASN A 40 21.92 -55.08 9.60
C ASN A 40 23.05 -55.17 8.55
N LEU A 41 23.19 -54.13 7.72
CA LEU A 41 24.31 -53.96 6.79
C LEU A 41 25.24 -52.88 7.35
N ILE A 42 26.31 -53.31 8.03
CA ILE A 42 27.17 -52.41 8.81
C ILE A 42 28.57 -52.36 8.18
N PRO A 43 28.99 -51.24 7.57
CA PRO A 43 30.37 -51.06 7.14
C PRO A 43 31.31 -50.95 8.35
N LYS A 44 32.59 -51.27 8.17
CA LYS A 44 33.58 -51.21 9.25
C LYS A 44 34.14 -49.79 9.41
N GLY A 45 34.16 -49.27 10.64
CA GLY A 45 34.74 -47.95 10.93
C GLY A 45 33.96 -46.83 10.24
N ASN A 46 34.66 -45.93 9.54
CA ASN A 46 34.05 -44.86 8.72
C ASN A 46 33.69 -45.34 7.30
N GLY A 47 33.59 -46.65 7.07
CA GLY A 47 33.18 -47.18 5.77
C GLY A 47 31.73 -46.83 5.44
N GLU A 48 31.37 -46.94 4.17
CA GLU A 48 30.04 -46.62 3.66
C GLU A 48 29.36 -47.89 3.13
N LEU A 49 28.03 -47.97 3.25
CA LEU A 49 27.23 -48.91 2.48
C LEU A 49 26.90 -48.26 1.14
N ILE A 50 27.54 -48.73 0.07
CA ILE A 50 27.34 -48.22 -1.28
C ILE A 50 26.43 -49.19 -2.05
N VAL A 51 25.38 -48.68 -2.66
CA VAL A 51 24.47 -49.44 -3.54
C VAL A 51 24.42 -48.75 -4.90
N ASP A 52 25.04 -49.36 -5.92
CA ASP A 52 25.20 -48.78 -7.26
C ASP A 52 23.90 -48.83 -8.12
N GLY A 53 22.73 -48.69 -7.50
CA GLY A 53 21.43 -48.77 -8.15
C GLY A 53 20.32 -48.05 -7.39
N ILE A 54 19.09 -48.13 -7.92
CA ILE A 54 17.91 -47.51 -7.27
C ILE A 54 17.55 -48.30 -6.01
N VAL A 55 17.50 -47.63 -4.86
CA VAL A 55 16.95 -48.19 -3.62
C VAL A 55 15.45 -47.88 -3.56
N ARG A 56 14.62 -48.92 -3.35
CA ARG A 56 13.17 -48.79 -3.16
C ARG A 56 12.81 -49.25 -1.76
N ALA A 57 12.43 -48.32 -0.90
CA ALA A 57 11.81 -48.65 0.39
C ALA A 57 10.30 -48.84 0.18
N LYS A 58 9.74 -49.88 0.83
CA LYS A 58 8.29 -50.10 0.81
C LYS A 58 7.55 -49.04 1.63
N ASP A 59 8.11 -48.70 2.79
CA ASP A 59 7.46 -47.87 3.79
C ASP A 59 8.18 -46.53 3.98
N ALA A 60 9.45 -46.57 4.43
CA ALA A 60 10.18 -45.35 4.80
C ALA A 60 11.70 -45.47 4.66
N PHE A 61 12.35 -44.31 4.53
CA PHE A 61 13.76 -44.12 4.85
C PHE A 61 13.87 -43.38 6.18
N ARG A 62 14.52 -44.02 7.15
CA ARG A 62 14.72 -43.51 8.51
C ARG A 62 16.21 -43.55 8.88
N PRO A 63 16.83 -42.42 9.22
CA PRO A 63 18.14 -42.38 9.87
C PRO A 63 18.00 -42.91 11.30
N SER A 64 19.07 -43.53 11.82
CA SER A 64 19.10 -44.10 13.17
C SER A 64 19.06 -43.06 14.30
N THR A 65 19.25 -41.77 13.97
CA THR A 65 19.18 -40.67 14.94
C THR A 65 17.77 -40.18 15.22
N ASN A 66 16.74 -40.74 14.56
CA ASN A 66 15.33 -40.32 14.64
C ASN A 66 15.08 -38.84 14.34
N ASP A 67 16.02 -38.12 13.73
CA ASP A 67 15.88 -36.67 13.50
C ASP A 67 14.80 -36.37 12.44
N TRP A 68 14.73 -37.19 11.39
CA TRP A 68 13.76 -37.00 10.31
C TRP A 68 13.42 -38.33 9.65
N GLU A 69 12.23 -38.45 9.07
CA GLU A 69 11.82 -39.60 8.27
C GLU A 69 11.29 -39.11 6.91
N ILE A 70 11.65 -39.82 5.83
CA ILE A 70 10.97 -39.71 4.52
C ILE A 70 10.10 -40.94 4.34
N ALA A 71 8.79 -40.75 4.36
CA ALA A 71 7.83 -41.86 4.32
C ALA A 71 6.59 -41.54 3.49
N ARG A 72 5.97 -42.61 2.98
CA ARG A 72 4.62 -42.54 2.42
C ARG A 72 3.58 -42.49 3.53
N ASN A 73 2.53 -41.69 3.29
CA ASN A 73 1.32 -41.66 4.12
C ASN A 73 0.09 -41.55 3.20
N GLY A 74 -0.51 -42.71 2.88
CA GLY A 74 -1.47 -42.80 1.79
C GLY A 74 -0.80 -42.50 0.44
N GLU A 75 -1.36 -41.54 -0.31
CA GLU A 75 -0.83 -41.06 -1.59
C GLU A 75 0.25 -39.96 -1.42
N ASN A 76 0.44 -39.44 -0.20
CA ASN A 76 1.37 -38.37 0.11
C ASN A 76 2.82 -38.85 0.33
N LEU A 77 3.78 -37.97 0.01
CA LEU A 77 5.18 -38.05 0.48
C LEU A 77 5.41 -36.99 1.57
N GLU A 78 5.87 -37.43 2.75
CA GLU A 78 6.07 -36.55 3.92
C GLU A 78 7.51 -36.60 4.43
N ILE A 79 8.02 -35.44 4.84
CA ILE A 79 9.24 -35.27 5.66
C ILE A 79 8.77 -34.87 7.07
N ARG A 80 9.04 -35.70 8.08
CA ARG A 80 8.50 -35.54 9.44
C ARG A 80 9.56 -35.75 10.52
N GLU A 81 9.33 -35.21 11.72
CA GLU A 81 10.04 -35.59 12.95
C GLU A 81 9.32 -36.80 13.59
N PRO A 82 9.91 -38.01 13.59
CA PRO A 82 9.24 -39.21 14.11
C PRO A 82 9.07 -39.20 15.64
N GLU A 83 9.92 -38.48 16.38
CA GLU A 83 9.82 -38.40 17.86
C GLU A 83 8.66 -37.53 18.34
N GLU A 84 8.26 -36.51 17.56
CA GLU A 84 7.12 -35.62 17.89
C GLU A 84 5.81 -36.04 17.20
N SER A 85 5.72 -37.29 16.71
CA SER A 85 4.53 -38.06 16.25
C SER A 85 3.56 -37.41 15.25
N ASN A 86 3.57 -36.11 15.01
CA ASN A 86 2.60 -35.34 14.21
C ASN A 86 3.22 -34.11 13.52
N LYS A 87 4.52 -33.87 13.67
CA LYS A 87 5.18 -32.71 13.08
C LYS A 87 5.73 -33.06 11.71
N VAL A 88 4.94 -32.76 10.70
CA VAL A 88 5.36 -32.79 9.29
C VAL A 88 5.98 -31.43 8.97
N TRP A 89 7.18 -31.40 8.39
CA TRP A 89 7.82 -30.17 7.93
C TRP A 89 7.47 -29.86 6.49
N ALA A 90 7.34 -30.90 5.67
CA ALA A 90 7.03 -30.77 4.26
C ALA A 90 6.19 -31.96 3.78
N ARG A 91 5.21 -31.70 2.91
CA ARG A 91 4.37 -32.73 2.30
C ARG A 91 4.10 -32.43 0.84
N PHE A 92 4.18 -33.45 -0.01
CA PHE A 92 3.61 -33.44 -1.36
C PHE A 92 2.26 -34.16 -1.32
N THR A 93 1.21 -33.47 -1.79
CA THR A 93 -0.15 -34.00 -1.85
C THR A 93 -0.49 -34.30 -3.30
N ASP A 94 -0.61 -35.58 -3.64
CA ASP A 94 -1.17 -36.17 -4.87
C ASP A 94 -0.84 -35.39 -6.16
N ASP A 95 0.42 -34.94 -6.27
CA ASP A 95 0.95 -34.11 -7.36
C ASP A 95 0.29 -32.70 -7.53
N GLU A 96 -0.60 -32.31 -6.63
CA GLU A 96 -1.32 -31.02 -6.66
C GLU A 96 -0.58 -29.91 -5.89
N SER A 97 0.04 -30.25 -4.76
CA SER A 97 0.58 -29.22 -3.87
C SER A 97 1.82 -29.66 -3.08
N PHE A 98 2.71 -28.69 -2.86
CA PHE A 98 3.79 -28.78 -1.89
C PHE A 98 3.47 -27.90 -0.69
N HIS A 99 3.34 -28.51 0.48
CA HIS A 99 3.02 -27.83 1.73
C HIS A 99 4.25 -27.80 2.62
N LEU A 100 4.70 -26.60 3.01
CA LEU A 100 5.61 -26.42 4.14
C LEU A 100 4.76 -26.26 5.41
N ILE A 101 4.85 -27.23 6.31
CA ILE A 101 3.96 -27.39 7.48
C ILE A 101 4.76 -27.11 8.77
N GLY A 102 4.09 -26.62 9.81
CA GLY A 102 4.72 -26.38 11.13
C GLY A 102 5.27 -24.98 11.36
N THR A 103 4.77 -23.96 10.64
CA THR A 103 5.25 -22.57 10.66
C THR A 103 6.75 -22.35 10.34
N PRO A 104 7.37 -23.09 9.40
CA PRO A 104 8.74 -22.81 9.02
C PRO A 104 8.81 -21.47 8.28
N ASN A 105 9.90 -20.72 8.50
CA ASN A 105 10.24 -19.61 7.61
C ASN A 105 10.64 -20.22 6.26
N LEU A 106 10.02 -19.75 5.16
CA LEU A 106 10.50 -20.05 3.82
C LEU A 106 11.62 -19.06 3.47
N LEU A 107 12.86 -19.52 3.53
CA LEU A 107 14.00 -18.79 2.98
C LEU A 107 14.23 -19.23 1.54
N VAL A 108 14.17 -18.28 0.59
CA VAL A 108 14.47 -18.52 -0.82
C VAL A 108 15.68 -17.66 -1.19
N ASP A 109 16.81 -18.30 -1.49
CA ASP A 109 18.04 -17.60 -1.90
C ASP A 109 17.92 -17.01 -3.34
N GLY A 110 16.94 -17.50 -4.11
CA GLY A 110 16.59 -17.04 -5.45
C GLY A 110 15.29 -16.23 -5.52
N GLU A 111 14.74 -16.13 -6.73
CA GLU A 111 13.46 -15.45 -6.97
C GLU A 111 12.24 -16.33 -6.63
N ILE A 112 11.11 -15.68 -6.31
CA ILE A 112 9.81 -16.34 -6.18
C ILE A 112 9.04 -16.15 -7.49
N ARG A 113 8.89 -17.23 -8.27
CA ARG A 113 8.05 -17.25 -9.49
C ARG A 113 6.66 -17.79 -9.16
N ALA A 114 5.67 -16.92 -9.06
CA ALA A 114 4.26 -17.31 -8.90
C ALA A 114 3.67 -17.69 -10.26
N GLY A 115 3.82 -18.95 -10.68
CA GLY A 115 3.33 -19.44 -11.99
C GLY A 115 1.81 -19.34 -12.18
N ASN A 116 1.06 -19.39 -11.08
CA ASN A 116 -0.39 -19.15 -11.04
C ASN A 116 -0.76 -17.69 -10.77
N SER A 117 0.22 -16.76 -10.81
CA SER A 117 0.06 -15.31 -10.66
C SER A 117 -0.44 -14.79 -9.30
N ASP A 118 -0.68 -15.67 -8.32
CA ASP A 118 -1.18 -15.30 -7.01
C ASP A 118 -0.13 -15.38 -5.90
N ILE A 119 -0.17 -14.42 -4.97
CA ILE A 119 0.50 -14.44 -3.66
C ILE A 119 -0.52 -13.96 -2.62
N TYR A 120 -0.89 -14.83 -1.68
CA TYR A 120 -1.89 -14.53 -0.65
C TYR A 120 -1.24 -14.33 0.73
N PHE A 121 -1.68 -13.30 1.46
CA PHE A 121 -1.23 -12.99 2.83
C PHE A 121 -2.36 -13.27 3.84
N THR A 122 -2.56 -14.54 4.19
CA THR A 122 -3.79 -15.00 4.88
C THR A 122 -3.73 -14.96 6.41
N LYS A 123 -2.57 -14.74 7.03
CA LYS A 123 -2.44 -14.67 8.49
C LYS A 123 -3.02 -13.35 9.03
N THR A 124 -4.20 -13.42 9.62
CA THR A 124 -4.99 -12.25 10.07
C THR A 124 -4.45 -11.55 11.32
N ASN A 125 -3.53 -12.18 12.06
CA ASN A 125 -2.92 -11.62 13.28
C ASN A 125 -1.41 -11.37 13.15
N HIS A 126 -0.91 -11.24 11.92
CA HIS A 126 0.48 -10.86 11.68
C HIS A 126 0.68 -9.38 12.02
N ASN A 127 1.62 -9.05 12.91
CA ASN A 127 2.00 -7.67 13.20
C ASN A 127 3.18 -7.26 12.31
N HIS A 128 3.25 -5.97 11.97
CA HIS A 128 4.42 -5.38 11.30
C HIS A 128 5.69 -5.76 12.07
N THR A 129 6.60 -6.49 11.40
CA THR A 129 7.77 -7.09 12.05
C THR A 129 8.92 -6.10 12.19
N GLY A 130 8.91 -5.02 11.41
CA GLY A 130 10.02 -4.09 11.31
C GLY A 130 11.26 -4.64 10.60
N ILE A 131 11.26 -5.88 10.11
CA ILE A 131 12.40 -6.48 9.39
C ILE A 131 12.78 -5.62 8.17
N GLY A 132 11.78 -5.11 7.45
CA GLY A 132 12.00 -4.23 6.31
C GLY A 132 12.72 -2.92 6.67
N ASN A 133 12.75 -2.50 7.94
CA ASN A 133 13.36 -1.26 8.41
C ASN A 133 14.89 -1.31 8.51
N ALA A 134 15.48 -2.51 8.53
CA ALA A 134 16.93 -2.65 8.48
C ALA A 134 17.52 -2.02 7.20
N ASP A 135 18.72 -1.43 7.32
CA ASP A 135 19.36 -0.76 6.20
C ASP A 135 19.53 -1.70 5.00
N GLY A 136 19.09 -1.23 3.83
CA GLY A 136 19.11 -2.01 2.61
C GLY A 136 17.92 -2.95 2.40
N TYR A 137 17.01 -3.09 3.35
CA TYR A 137 15.87 -4.03 3.28
C TYR A 137 14.60 -3.33 2.78
N ALA A 138 13.70 -4.11 2.19
CA ALA A 138 12.36 -3.72 1.75
C ALA A 138 11.35 -4.80 2.18
N ALA A 139 10.05 -4.50 2.20
CA ALA A 139 9.04 -5.46 2.66
C ALA A 139 7.67 -5.28 1.99
N ILE A 140 6.91 -6.38 1.92
CA ILE A 140 5.47 -6.43 1.63
C ILE A 140 4.85 -7.33 2.72
N GLU A 141 3.90 -6.81 3.49
CA GLU A 141 3.35 -7.53 4.64
C GLU A 141 1.90 -7.15 4.97
N ASN A 142 1.08 -8.12 5.32
CA ASN A 142 -0.26 -7.89 5.87
C ASN A 142 -0.14 -7.62 7.38
N ALA A 143 -0.35 -6.40 7.84
CA ALA A 143 -0.08 -5.97 9.21
C ALA A 143 -1.37 -5.61 9.97
N ALA A 144 -1.77 -6.46 10.90
CA ALA A 144 -2.96 -6.29 11.75
C ALA A 144 -2.86 -5.04 12.64
N ASN A 145 -1.68 -4.73 13.18
CA ASN A 145 -1.46 -3.52 13.98
C ASN A 145 -1.42 -2.20 13.16
N HIS A 146 -1.56 -2.29 11.83
CA HIS A 146 -1.73 -1.14 10.94
C HIS A 146 -3.05 -1.21 10.14
N ASP A 147 -3.85 -2.26 10.32
CA ASP A 147 -5.07 -2.55 9.55
C ASP A 147 -4.86 -2.45 8.02
N ALA A 148 -3.70 -2.88 7.51
CA ALA A 148 -3.32 -2.65 6.12
C ALA A 148 -2.35 -3.70 5.55
N LEU A 149 -2.37 -3.85 4.22
CA LEU A 149 -1.22 -4.36 3.46
C LEU A 149 -0.19 -3.25 3.33
N MET A 150 0.97 -3.45 3.95
CA MET A 150 2.07 -2.50 3.96
C MET A 150 3.05 -2.82 2.82
N ILE A 151 3.52 -1.79 2.12
CA ILE A 151 4.60 -1.88 1.12
C ILE A 151 5.68 -0.87 1.50
N LEU A 152 6.88 -1.36 1.80
CA LEU A 152 8.00 -0.56 2.27
C LEU A 152 9.10 -0.54 1.21
N GLY A 153 9.50 0.67 0.80
CA GLY A 153 10.68 0.88 -0.02
C GLY A 153 11.97 0.55 0.73
N ARG A 154 13.06 0.38 -0.04
CA ARG A 154 14.40 0.06 0.50
C ARG A 154 14.87 1.08 1.55
N SER A 155 15.15 0.63 2.77
CA SER A 155 15.64 1.47 3.88
C SER A 155 17.11 1.88 3.72
N GLY A 156 17.51 2.96 4.40
CA GLY A 156 18.92 3.39 4.49
C GLY A 156 19.54 3.96 3.21
N THR A 157 18.74 4.37 2.21
CA THR A 157 19.29 4.94 0.96
C THR A 157 19.49 6.46 1.05
N SER A 158 20.43 6.99 0.25
CA SER A 158 20.75 8.43 0.19
C SER A 158 19.59 9.31 -0.29
N VAL A 159 18.60 8.74 -0.96
CA VAL A 159 17.41 9.44 -1.47
C VAL A 159 16.15 9.15 -0.64
N GLY A 160 16.31 8.50 0.52
CA GLY A 160 15.21 8.02 1.36
C GLY A 160 14.53 6.76 0.82
N ARG A 161 13.52 6.27 1.52
CA ARG A 161 12.74 5.10 1.10
C ARG A 161 11.84 5.45 -0.08
N GLN A 162 11.85 4.61 -1.11
CA GLN A 162 11.03 4.82 -2.32
C GLN A 162 10.37 3.51 -2.76
N VAL A 163 9.10 3.61 -3.14
CA VAL A 163 8.39 2.61 -3.96
C VAL A 163 8.15 3.26 -5.31
N LYS A 164 8.69 2.65 -6.39
CA LYS A 164 8.55 3.19 -7.75
C LYS A 164 7.63 2.29 -8.57
N LEU A 165 6.70 2.91 -9.29
CA LEU A 165 5.79 2.27 -10.23
C LEU A 165 6.09 2.88 -11.61
N TRP A 166 6.43 2.04 -12.58
CA TRP A 166 6.92 2.48 -13.90
C TRP A 166 5.83 2.54 -14.98
N ASP A 167 4.57 2.32 -14.60
CA ASP A 167 3.45 2.20 -15.52
C ASP A 167 2.21 2.93 -14.95
N TYR A 168 1.10 2.85 -15.68
CA TYR A 168 -0.20 3.40 -15.31
C TYR A 168 -0.68 2.84 -13.97
N LEU A 169 -0.78 3.71 -12.97
CA LEU A 169 -1.41 3.41 -11.68
C LEU A 169 -2.87 3.89 -11.69
N LYS A 170 -3.79 2.96 -11.53
CA LYS A 170 -5.20 3.24 -11.25
C LYS A 170 -5.56 2.78 -9.85
N VAL A 171 -6.06 3.71 -9.03
CA VAL A 171 -6.54 3.41 -7.68
C VAL A 171 -8.07 3.43 -7.68
N HIS A 172 -8.67 2.29 -7.36
CA HIS A 172 -10.11 2.18 -7.14
C HIS A 172 -10.42 2.43 -5.66
N GLY A 173 -10.46 3.70 -5.27
CA GLY A 173 -10.65 4.15 -3.90
C GLY A 173 -10.07 5.55 -3.68
N SER A 174 -10.09 6.02 -2.43
CA SER A 174 -9.47 7.30 -2.07
C SER A 174 -7.95 7.16 -1.96
N VAL A 175 -7.23 8.20 -2.37
CA VAL A 175 -5.78 8.32 -2.16
C VAL A 175 -5.55 9.35 -1.05
N SER A 176 -4.92 8.92 0.05
CA SER A 176 -4.50 9.80 1.14
C SER A 176 -2.98 10.03 1.07
N ILE A 177 -2.57 11.30 1.06
CA ILE A 177 -1.16 11.71 1.01
C ILE A 177 -0.90 12.56 2.25
N THR A 178 -0.04 12.06 3.15
CA THR A 178 0.23 12.70 4.45
C THR A 178 1.24 13.84 4.39
N ASN A 179 1.99 13.92 3.29
CA ASN A 179 2.97 14.97 3.04
C ASN A 179 2.61 15.69 1.72
N SER A 180 3.53 15.76 0.76
CA SER A 180 3.33 16.49 -0.49
C SER A 180 2.98 15.58 -1.67
N LEU A 181 2.09 16.04 -2.54
CA LEU A 181 1.87 15.50 -3.88
C LEU A 181 2.70 16.29 -4.91
N TYR A 182 3.66 15.63 -5.55
CA TYR A 182 4.45 16.21 -6.64
C TYR A 182 3.89 15.74 -7.99
N VAL A 183 3.44 16.68 -8.83
CA VAL A 183 2.92 16.39 -10.17
C VAL A 183 3.85 17.02 -11.21
N GLY A 184 4.53 16.19 -12.00
CA GLY A 184 5.50 16.65 -12.98
C GLY A 184 4.88 17.31 -14.23
N SER A 185 3.65 16.95 -14.58
CA SER A 185 2.92 17.52 -15.71
C SER A 185 1.41 17.40 -15.51
N LEU A 186 0.67 18.45 -15.89
CA LEU A 186 -0.78 18.47 -15.93
C LEU A 186 -1.22 18.89 -17.34
N PRO A 187 -2.23 18.24 -17.94
CA PRO A 187 -2.77 18.66 -19.23
C PRO A 187 -3.49 20.01 -19.11
N TYR A 188 -3.34 20.88 -20.11
CA TYR A 188 -4.01 22.19 -20.15
C TYR A 188 -5.45 22.07 -20.62
N ARG A 189 -6.41 22.59 -19.84
CA ARG A 189 -7.85 22.63 -20.14
C ARG A 189 -8.53 23.83 -19.45
N ASP A 190 -9.72 24.20 -19.92
CA ASP A 190 -10.62 25.19 -19.29
C ASP A 190 -11.76 24.46 -18.55
N ASP A 191 -11.38 23.68 -17.54
CA ASP A 191 -12.30 22.90 -16.70
C ASP A 191 -12.64 23.66 -15.40
N ARG A 192 -13.48 23.06 -14.54
CA ARG A 192 -13.87 23.67 -13.25
C ARG A 192 -12.65 23.97 -12.36
N ASN A 193 -12.72 25.10 -11.65
CA ASN A 193 -11.71 25.50 -10.67
C ASN A 193 -11.57 24.46 -9.56
N VAL A 194 -10.34 23.96 -9.41
CA VAL A 194 -9.95 23.11 -8.29
C VAL A 194 -10.00 23.91 -6.99
N GLN A 195 -10.56 23.31 -5.95
CA GLN A 195 -10.65 23.84 -4.59
C GLN A 195 -9.95 22.87 -3.63
N TRP A 196 -9.46 23.41 -2.52
CA TRP A 196 -8.90 22.67 -1.40
C TRP A 196 -9.80 22.84 -0.18
N ASP A 197 -10.20 21.74 0.43
CA ASP A 197 -10.89 21.73 1.72
C ASP A 197 -9.88 21.33 2.81
N ASP A 198 -9.49 22.30 3.64
CA ASP A 198 -8.50 22.05 4.69
C ASP A 198 -9.04 21.17 5.83
N SER A 199 -10.36 21.12 6.03
CA SER A 199 -10.95 20.31 7.10
C SER A 199 -10.90 18.81 6.77
N THR A 200 -11.21 18.46 5.52
CA THR A 200 -11.24 17.06 5.05
C THR A 200 -9.98 16.64 4.31
N LYS A 201 -9.07 17.59 4.03
CA LYS A 201 -7.87 17.41 3.20
C LYS A 201 -8.19 16.91 1.78
N GLN A 202 -9.36 17.26 1.26
CA GLN A 202 -9.84 16.83 -0.05
C GLN A 202 -9.61 17.91 -1.11
N ILE A 203 -9.35 17.45 -2.34
CA ILE A 203 -9.40 18.27 -3.54
C ILE A 203 -10.83 18.17 -4.10
N CYS A 204 -11.48 19.31 -4.29
CA CYS A 204 -12.86 19.39 -4.80
C CYS A 204 -12.99 20.46 -5.91
N TYR A 205 -14.22 20.75 -6.34
CA TYR A 205 -14.49 21.79 -7.33
C TYR A 205 -15.70 22.63 -6.92
N ASP A 206 -15.71 23.90 -7.32
CA ASP A 206 -16.81 24.82 -7.04
C ASP A 206 -17.98 24.65 -8.04
N ASN A 207 -19.21 24.97 -7.62
CA ASN A 207 -20.40 24.95 -8.47
C ASN A 207 -21.32 26.15 -8.20
N SER A 208 -22.03 26.58 -9.24
CA SER A 208 -22.93 27.74 -9.19
C SER A 208 -24.40 27.38 -9.41
N SER A 209 -24.76 26.10 -9.31
CA SER A 209 -26.16 25.69 -9.48
C SER A 209 -26.95 26.00 -8.20
N ALA A 210 -28.12 26.63 -8.35
CA ALA A 210 -29.06 26.78 -7.24
C ALA A 210 -29.57 25.42 -6.71
N ARG A 211 -29.50 24.34 -7.51
CA ARG A 211 -29.94 22.99 -7.09
C ARG A 211 -29.13 22.40 -5.94
N SER A 212 -27.90 22.89 -5.77
CA SER A 212 -26.96 22.46 -4.73
C SER A 212 -26.71 23.56 -3.70
N LYS A 213 -27.63 24.54 -3.62
CA LYS A 213 -27.54 25.68 -2.70
C LYS A 213 -28.89 25.92 -2.04
N GLU A 214 -28.86 26.31 -0.78
CA GLU A 214 -30.04 26.62 0.02
C GLU A 214 -29.90 28.03 0.61
N ASN A 215 -30.99 28.61 1.09
CA ASN A 215 -31.02 29.93 1.75
C ASN A 215 -30.41 31.06 0.89
N ILE A 216 -30.75 31.11 -0.41
CA ILE A 216 -30.26 32.11 -1.35
C ILE A 216 -30.96 33.46 -1.08
N ILE A 217 -30.22 34.41 -0.50
CA ILE A 217 -30.65 35.79 -0.24
C ILE A 217 -29.67 36.80 -0.86
N SER A 218 -30.10 38.05 -1.01
CA SER A 218 -29.24 39.13 -1.47
C SER A 218 -28.04 39.34 -0.54
N LEU A 219 -26.88 39.64 -1.12
CA LEU A 219 -25.68 39.99 -0.36
C LEU A 219 -25.76 41.45 0.08
N GLU A 220 -25.76 41.69 1.39
CA GLU A 220 -25.67 43.03 1.98
C GLU A 220 -24.26 43.25 2.55
N ASP A 221 -23.60 44.32 2.11
CA ASP A 221 -22.30 44.79 2.62
C ASP A 221 -22.06 46.26 2.25
N ASP A 222 -21.07 46.89 2.86
CA ASP A 222 -20.57 48.18 2.40
C ASP A 222 -19.49 47.96 1.34
N PHE A 223 -19.95 47.78 0.10
CA PHE A 223 -19.06 47.50 -1.03
C PHE A 223 -18.03 48.60 -1.27
N SER A 224 -18.29 49.85 -0.86
CA SER A 224 -17.39 50.98 -1.11
C SER A 224 -16.07 50.87 -0.33
N LYS A 225 -16.04 50.14 0.79
CA LYS A 225 -14.82 49.89 1.57
C LYS A 225 -13.74 49.15 0.78
N ILE A 226 -14.08 48.42 -0.28
CA ILE A 226 -13.07 47.80 -1.14
C ILE A 226 -12.22 48.84 -1.90
N LEU A 227 -12.69 50.09 -2.00
CA LEU A 227 -11.92 51.16 -2.63
C LEU A 227 -10.88 51.77 -1.68
N THR A 228 -10.93 51.43 -0.38
CA THR A 228 -10.03 51.99 0.63
C THR A 228 -8.87 51.06 0.98
N VAL A 229 -8.86 49.82 0.47
CA VAL A 229 -7.77 48.87 0.72
C VAL A 229 -6.57 49.17 -0.17
N GLU A 230 -5.37 49.01 0.37
CA GLU A 230 -4.13 49.26 -0.36
C GLU A 230 -3.39 47.96 -0.65
N PRO A 231 -2.95 47.71 -1.90
CA PRO A 231 -2.11 46.55 -2.19
C PRO A 231 -0.73 46.74 -1.55
N LYS A 232 -0.16 45.65 -1.04
CA LYS A 232 1.16 45.57 -0.44
C LYS A 232 2.10 44.77 -1.32
N THR A 233 3.38 45.06 -1.17
CA THR A 233 4.48 44.23 -1.66
C THR A 233 5.20 43.64 -0.45
N TYR A 234 5.52 42.36 -0.49
CA TYR A 234 6.12 41.68 0.66
C TYR A 234 7.01 40.51 0.24
N THR A 235 7.79 40.00 1.18
CA THR A 235 8.60 38.78 1.05
C THR A 235 8.20 37.80 2.16
N ARG A 236 8.49 36.51 1.99
CA ARG A 236 8.21 35.49 3.01
C ARG A 236 9.47 35.25 3.85
N PRO A 237 9.37 34.86 5.14
CA PRO A 237 10.53 34.65 6.02
C PRO A 237 11.63 33.76 5.41
N ASN A 238 11.27 32.70 4.68
CA ASN A 238 12.21 31.76 4.05
C ASN A 238 12.58 32.12 2.60
N HIS A 239 12.02 33.19 2.04
CA HIS A 239 12.25 33.64 0.67
C HIS A 239 12.43 35.17 0.61
N PRO A 240 13.46 35.73 1.26
CA PRO A 240 13.64 37.18 1.40
C PRO A 240 13.89 37.91 0.08
N ASN A 241 14.25 37.18 -0.98
CA ASN A 241 14.55 37.75 -2.30
C ASN A 241 13.40 37.59 -3.31
N ARG A 242 12.29 36.95 -2.91
CA ARG A 242 11.12 36.75 -3.77
C ARG A 242 10.03 37.74 -3.37
N TRP A 243 9.94 38.83 -4.12
CA TRP A 243 8.89 39.83 -3.93
C TRP A 243 7.57 39.32 -4.51
N GLU A 244 6.53 39.41 -3.69
CA GLU A 244 5.15 39.08 -4.01
C GLU A 244 4.29 40.34 -3.85
N ILE A 245 3.09 40.31 -4.42
CA ILE A 245 2.09 41.37 -4.29
C ILE A 245 0.78 40.76 -3.76
N GLY A 246 0.04 41.53 -2.97
CA GLY A 246 -1.26 41.09 -2.44
C GLY A 246 -1.84 42.09 -1.46
N TYR A 247 -2.95 41.72 -0.83
CA TYR A 247 -3.52 42.42 0.32
C TYR A 247 -3.25 41.61 1.61
N ILE A 248 -3.39 42.27 2.75
CA ILE A 248 -3.24 41.67 4.09
C ILE A 248 -4.62 41.32 4.63
N ALA A 249 -4.80 40.09 5.11
CA ALA A 249 -6.12 39.58 5.49
C ALA A 249 -6.70 40.36 6.69
N GLU A 250 -5.84 40.72 7.64
CA GLU A 250 -6.12 41.51 8.82
C GLU A 250 -6.64 42.91 8.45
N GLU A 251 -6.05 43.58 7.45
CA GLU A 251 -6.50 44.91 7.00
C GLU A 251 -7.94 44.87 6.47
N LEU A 252 -8.31 43.82 5.73
CA LEU A 252 -9.69 43.64 5.25
C LEU A 252 -10.66 43.32 6.39
N HIS A 253 -10.22 42.52 7.36
CA HIS A 253 -11.00 42.21 8.55
C HIS A 253 -11.29 43.47 9.38
N GLU A 254 -10.28 44.30 9.63
CA GLU A 254 -10.40 45.51 10.46
C GLU A 254 -11.40 46.54 9.91
N ILE A 255 -11.49 46.67 8.58
CA ILE A 255 -12.47 47.57 7.95
C ILE A 255 -13.86 46.92 7.80
N GLY A 256 -14.01 45.65 8.20
CA GLY A 256 -15.28 44.92 8.21
C GLY A 256 -15.63 44.21 6.91
N LEU A 257 -14.67 44.00 6.00
CA LEU A 257 -14.85 43.20 4.78
C LEU A 257 -14.69 41.69 5.05
N ASN A 258 -15.28 41.21 6.14
CA ASN A 258 -15.04 39.87 6.70
C ASN A 258 -15.42 38.74 5.73
N LYS A 259 -16.36 38.97 4.81
CA LYS A 259 -16.82 37.97 3.81
C LYS A 259 -15.77 37.71 2.70
N LEU A 260 -14.74 38.54 2.62
CA LEU A 260 -13.61 38.38 1.71
C LEU A 260 -12.40 37.72 2.37
N VAL A 261 -12.50 37.34 3.64
CA VAL A 261 -11.41 36.79 4.44
C VAL A 261 -11.72 35.34 4.81
N TYR A 262 -10.73 34.46 4.68
CA TYR A 262 -10.72 33.13 5.27
C TYR A 262 -10.04 33.21 6.63
N TYR A 263 -10.57 32.44 7.58
CA TYR A 263 -10.08 32.40 8.95
C TYR A 263 -9.53 31.01 9.26
N ASP A 264 -8.49 30.99 10.09
CA ASP A 264 -7.91 29.74 10.60
C ASP A 264 -8.85 29.09 11.65
N GLN A 265 -8.39 27.97 12.22
CA GLN A 265 -9.16 27.23 13.23
C GLN A 265 -9.34 28.00 14.55
N GLN A 266 -8.51 29.01 14.82
CA GLN A 266 -8.58 29.88 15.99
C GLN A 266 -9.49 31.10 15.72
N GLY A 267 -9.99 31.25 14.51
CA GLY A 267 -10.83 32.37 14.09
C GLY A 267 -10.03 33.64 13.75
N LEU A 268 -8.73 33.52 13.48
CA LEU A 268 -7.89 34.63 13.06
C LEU A 268 -7.87 34.74 11.52
N PRO A 269 -7.81 35.96 10.95
CA PRO A 269 -7.62 36.15 9.52
C PRO A 269 -6.39 35.40 9.00
N GLU A 270 -6.54 34.57 7.97
CA GLU A 270 -5.45 33.74 7.42
C GLU A 270 -5.21 33.99 5.93
N ALA A 271 -6.28 34.14 5.15
CA ALA A 271 -6.18 34.30 3.70
C ALA A 271 -7.30 35.16 3.13
N ILE A 272 -7.15 35.58 1.87
CA ILE A 272 -8.14 36.41 1.17
C ILE A 272 -8.80 35.63 0.05
N ASN A 273 -10.12 35.74 -0.04
CA ASN A 273 -10.90 35.21 -1.14
C ASN A 273 -10.86 36.17 -2.35
N TYR A 274 -9.70 36.24 -3.00
CA TYR A 274 -9.47 37.14 -4.15
C TYR A 274 -10.52 37.01 -5.26
N ARG A 275 -11.07 35.82 -5.46
CA ARG A 275 -12.14 35.57 -6.46
C ARG A 275 -13.41 36.37 -6.18
N LYS A 276 -13.69 36.71 -4.93
CA LYS A 276 -14.92 37.41 -4.52
C LYS A 276 -14.75 38.92 -4.53
N ILE A 277 -13.52 39.44 -4.56
CA ILE A 277 -13.24 40.87 -4.72
C ILE A 277 -13.87 41.40 -6.02
N SER A 278 -13.77 40.66 -7.12
CA SER A 278 -14.38 41.07 -8.39
C SER A 278 -15.89 41.25 -8.29
N MET A 279 -16.58 40.48 -7.44
CA MET A 279 -18.01 40.66 -7.19
C MET A 279 -18.29 41.97 -6.44
N TYR A 280 -17.45 42.34 -5.45
CA TYR A 280 -17.56 43.63 -4.75
C TYR A 280 -17.33 44.80 -5.71
N LEU A 281 -16.33 44.70 -6.58
CA LEU A 281 -16.06 45.72 -7.61
C LEU A 281 -17.25 45.90 -8.56
N VAL A 282 -17.96 44.83 -8.91
CA VAL A 282 -19.17 44.93 -9.73
C VAL A 282 -20.28 45.72 -9.02
N GLU A 283 -20.50 45.52 -7.72
CA GLU A 283 -21.49 46.29 -6.96
C GLU A 283 -21.11 47.77 -6.82
N VAL A 284 -19.82 48.07 -6.64
CA VAL A 284 -19.31 49.45 -6.67
C VAL A 284 -19.56 50.10 -8.03
N ILE A 285 -19.28 49.41 -9.13
CA ILE A 285 -19.50 49.93 -10.49
C ILE A 285 -20.99 50.19 -10.74
N LYS A 286 -21.88 49.33 -10.26
CA LYS A 286 -23.34 49.57 -10.33
C LYS A 286 -23.73 50.84 -9.60
N ASP A 287 -23.25 51.04 -8.37
CA ASP A 287 -23.51 52.27 -7.60
C ASP A 287 -22.96 53.52 -8.31
N MET A 288 -21.75 53.43 -8.88
CA MET A 288 -21.18 54.51 -9.69
C MET A 288 -22.04 54.81 -10.93
N ALA A 289 -22.55 53.80 -11.62
CA ALA A 289 -23.44 53.97 -12.78
C ALA A 289 -24.77 54.64 -12.38
N HIS A 290 -25.35 54.24 -11.24
CA HIS A 290 -26.55 54.88 -10.70
C HIS A 290 -26.31 56.36 -10.35
N LYS A 291 -25.19 56.67 -9.68
CA LYS A 291 -24.80 58.06 -9.35
C LYS A 291 -24.58 58.89 -10.61
N SER A 292 -23.89 58.34 -11.62
CA SER A 292 -23.67 59.02 -12.91
C SER A 292 -24.99 59.37 -13.59
N SER A 293 -25.93 58.43 -13.66
CA SER A 293 -27.25 58.68 -14.25
C SER A 293 -28.04 59.75 -13.49
N ASN A 294 -27.98 59.74 -12.15
CA ASN A 294 -28.62 60.78 -11.33
C ASN A 294 -27.97 62.16 -11.56
N TYR A 295 -26.64 62.22 -11.69
CA TYR A 295 -25.95 63.47 -12.00
C TYR A 295 -26.31 64.00 -13.38
N GLU A 296 -26.37 63.15 -14.40
CA GLU A 296 -26.84 63.53 -15.75
C GLU A 296 -28.27 64.09 -15.73
N GLN A 297 -29.19 63.44 -15.02
CA GLN A 297 -30.56 63.94 -14.87
C GLN A 297 -30.60 65.30 -14.18
N ARG A 298 -29.81 65.50 -13.13
CA ARG A 298 -29.75 66.76 -12.39
C ARG A 298 -29.12 67.89 -13.21
N ILE A 299 -28.10 67.58 -14.02
CA ILE A 299 -27.52 68.52 -14.98
C ILE A 299 -28.58 68.95 -15.99
N ASN A 300 -29.30 68.00 -16.60
CA ASN A 300 -30.37 68.31 -17.57
C ASN A 300 -31.48 69.19 -16.94
N GLN A 301 -31.87 68.93 -15.69
CA GLN A 301 -32.84 69.76 -14.98
C GLN A 301 -32.34 71.18 -14.72
N LEU A 302 -31.08 71.32 -14.31
CA LEU A 302 -30.46 72.63 -14.08
C LEU A 302 -30.31 73.42 -15.38
N GLU A 303 -29.96 72.77 -16.49
CA GLU A 303 -29.91 73.39 -17.82
C GLU A 303 -31.30 73.90 -18.26
N LEU A 304 -32.35 73.11 -18.02
CA LEU A 304 -33.74 73.54 -18.29
C LEU A 304 -34.13 74.76 -17.44
N GLN A 305 -33.80 74.77 -16.15
CA GLN A 305 -34.09 75.89 -15.25
C GLN A 305 -33.32 77.17 -15.65
N LEU A 306 -32.05 77.03 -16.03
CA LEU A 306 -31.24 78.16 -16.48
C LEU A 306 -31.80 78.77 -17.76
N ASN A 307 -32.21 77.94 -18.72
CA ASN A 307 -32.81 78.42 -19.97
C ASN A 307 -34.13 79.17 -19.73
N GLN A 308 -34.93 78.77 -18.73
CA GLN A 308 -36.14 79.49 -18.33
C GLN A 308 -35.82 80.86 -17.71
N LEU A 309 -34.81 80.93 -16.83
CA LEU A 309 -34.38 82.18 -16.22
C LEU A 309 -33.84 83.19 -17.24
N VAL A 310 -33.05 82.73 -18.22
CA VAL A 310 -32.49 83.58 -19.28
C VAL A 310 -33.56 84.04 -20.28
N SER A 311 -34.68 83.32 -20.42
CA SER A 311 -35.79 83.74 -21.28
C SER A 311 -36.78 84.71 -20.62
N ASP A 312 -36.71 84.87 -19.30
CA ASP A 312 -37.60 85.71 -18.50
C ASP A 312 -36.99 87.11 -18.19
N ASP A 313 -35.73 87.35 -18.58
CA ASP A 313 -35.02 88.65 -18.59
C ASP A 313 -35.04 89.31 -19.99
#